data_AF-A0A0P0VDB5-F1
#
_entry.id   AF-A0A0P0VDB5-F1
#
_cell.length_a   1.000
_cell.length_b   1.000
_cell.length_c   1.000
_cell.angle_alpha   90.00
_cell.angle_beta   90.00
_cell.angle_gamma   90.00
#
_symmetry.space_group_name_H-M   'P 1'
#
loop_
_entity.id
_entity.type
_entity.pdbx_description
1 polymer ?
#
loop_
_entity_poly.entity_id
_entity_poly.type
_entity_poly.pdbx_seq_one_letter_code
_entity_poly.pdbx_strand_id
1 'polypeptide(L)'
;MVHEDNNNLATSEHDDGAINTMIMEKNVEEANLITQELNDLGLGEDISTDKFRGYLCQLPQERDSPVDISTQLNFDQLDAQNELHELYRVKYYKLEEVLMCFENDGTLDSVDDEVLWEVLKCFDYTFVWYFHPEYCKLAALVDYQRLVIKNYGCMYANWDRYHMYFNTYDVEKQYAKYYVELSKKLKWGKVSNRGLYQAVKIATGFPKITAKLAYLGFHMSFRDAMKEVYELNRFPVRQQKMKYVLEINDCSQWEAEVAEDEVLGLIAEAVKKLARKSGRPSCAVQPK
;
A
#
# COMPACT_ATOMS: atom_id res chain seq x y z
N MET A 1 57.11 29.20 -27.06
CA MET A 1 56.85 28.99 -25.63
C MET A 1 55.36 28.75 -25.46
N VAL A 2 54.92 27.53 -25.76
CA VAL A 2 53.60 26.99 -25.40
C VAL A 2 53.88 25.52 -25.11
N HIS A 3 54.12 25.22 -23.83
CA HIS A 3 54.07 23.86 -23.31
C HIS A 3 52.61 23.63 -23.00
N GLU A 4 51.91 22.86 -23.85
CA GLU A 4 50.62 22.30 -23.50
C GLU A 4 50.88 20.95 -22.82
N ASP A 5 50.76 20.99 -21.50
CA ASP A 5 50.85 19.84 -20.62
C ASP A 5 49.72 18.86 -20.93
N ASN A 6 50.09 17.73 -21.53
CA ASN A 6 49.20 16.58 -21.73
C ASN A 6 48.93 15.96 -20.35
N ASN A 7 47.86 16.42 -19.72
CA ASN A 7 47.42 15.98 -18.41
C ASN A 7 46.89 14.54 -18.53
N ASN A 8 47.77 13.57 -18.25
CA ASN A 8 47.45 12.15 -18.18
C ASN A 8 46.42 11.90 -17.07
N LEU A 9 45.16 11.84 -17.45
CA LEU A 9 44.03 11.42 -16.63
C LEU A 9 44.08 9.89 -16.43
N ALA A 10 45.01 9.42 -15.60
CA ALA A 10 45.19 7.99 -15.28
C ALA A 10 44.68 7.65 -13.87
N THR A 11 43.53 8.20 -13.49
CA THR A 11 42.89 7.97 -12.18
C THR A 11 41.40 7.66 -12.36
N SER A 12 41.00 6.39 -12.45
CA SER A 12 39.66 5.98 -11.96
C SER A 12 39.50 4.48 -11.64
N GLU A 13 40.25 3.57 -12.25
CA GLU A 13 39.94 2.12 -12.08
C GLU A 13 40.24 1.55 -10.69
N HIS A 14 41.18 2.14 -9.95
CA HIS A 14 41.55 1.64 -8.62
C HIS A 14 40.49 1.91 -7.54
N ASP A 15 39.60 2.88 -7.75
CA ASP A 15 38.59 3.27 -6.77
C ASP A 15 37.32 2.41 -6.90
N ASP A 16 36.96 2.00 -8.13
CA ASP A 16 35.76 1.21 -8.41
C ASP A 16 35.76 -0.16 -7.71
N GLY A 17 36.92 -0.81 -7.60
CA GLY A 17 37.05 -2.09 -6.92
C GLY A 17 36.79 -1.99 -5.40
N ALA A 18 37.30 -0.93 -4.77
CA ALA A 18 37.08 -0.68 -3.36
C ALA A 18 35.63 -0.32 -3.07
N ILE A 19 35.04 0.55 -3.89
CA ILE A 19 33.62 0.95 -3.82
C ILE A 19 32.70 -0.27 -3.95
N ASN A 20 32.92 -1.13 -4.95
CA ASN A 20 32.12 -2.34 -5.14
C ASN A 20 32.21 -3.30 -3.95
N THR A 21 33.40 -3.45 -3.36
CA THR A 21 33.60 -4.29 -2.16
C THR A 21 32.82 -3.71 -0.97
N MET A 22 32.89 -2.40 -0.74
CA MET A 22 32.13 -1.73 0.33
C MET A 22 30.61 -1.86 0.14
N ILE A 23 30.10 -1.75 -1.09
CA ILE A 23 28.67 -1.95 -1.39
C ILE A 23 28.24 -3.40 -1.11
N MET A 24 29.06 -4.39 -1.46
CA MET A 24 28.77 -5.80 -1.17
C MET A 24 28.74 -6.07 0.34
N GLU A 25 29.69 -5.54 1.10
CA GLU A 25 29.72 -5.70 2.56
C GLU A 25 28.49 -5.07 3.21
N LYS A 26 28.13 -3.83 2.81
CA LYS A 26 26.92 -3.16 3.30
C LYS A 26 25.63 -3.89 2.91
N ASN A 27 25.56 -4.48 1.73
CA ASN A 27 24.43 -5.33 1.31
C ASN A 27 24.22 -6.54 2.23
N VAL A 28 25.33 -7.17 2.65
CA VAL A 28 25.31 -8.30 3.59
C VAL A 28 24.91 -7.84 4.98
N GLU A 29 25.41 -6.71 5.46
CA GLU A 29 25.00 -6.11 6.74
C GLU A 29 23.50 -5.81 6.77
N GLU A 30 22.96 -5.15 5.73
CA GLU A 30 21.52 -4.89 5.62
C GLU A 30 20.70 -6.19 5.59
N ALA A 31 21.15 -7.22 4.86
CA ALA A 31 20.45 -8.51 4.81
C ALA A 31 20.42 -9.22 6.17
N ASN A 32 21.50 -9.15 6.94
CA ASN A 32 21.58 -9.69 8.29
C ASN A 32 20.67 -8.92 9.25
N LEU A 33 20.65 -7.58 9.16
CA LEU A 33 19.76 -6.72 9.95
C LEU A 33 18.29 -7.04 9.66
N ILE A 34 17.90 -7.12 8.38
CA ILE A 34 16.53 -7.54 7.98
C ILE A 34 16.19 -8.90 8.57
N THR A 35 17.10 -9.87 8.49
CA THR A 35 16.87 -11.20 9.03
C THR A 35 16.66 -11.17 10.55
N GLN A 36 17.44 -10.38 11.27
CA GLN A 36 17.29 -10.23 12.72
C GLN A 36 15.96 -9.55 13.08
N GLU A 37 15.61 -8.44 12.44
CA GLU A 37 14.35 -7.73 12.70
C GLU A 37 13.13 -8.62 12.40
N LEU A 38 13.16 -9.39 11.31
CA LEU A 38 12.10 -10.35 10.98
C LEU A 38 11.97 -11.45 12.04
N ASN A 39 13.08 -11.88 12.64
CA ASN A 39 13.04 -12.84 13.74
C ASN A 39 12.44 -12.21 15.02
N ASP A 40 12.79 -10.96 15.32
CA ASP A 40 12.33 -10.22 16.50
C ASP A 40 10.83 -9.87 16.43
N LEU A 41 10.33 -9.53 15.23
CA LEU A 41 8.89 -9.28 14.99
C LEU A 41 8.04 -10.56 15.11
N GLY A 42 8.68 -11.72 14.97
CA GLY A 42 8.04 -13.03 14.92
C GLY A 42 7.37 -13.30 13.57
N LEU A 43 7.32 -14.57 13.18
CA LEU A 43 6.82 -14.99 11.87
C LEU A 43 5.28 -15.03 11.75
N GLY A 44 4.55 -14.68 12.82
CA GLY A 44 3.09 -14.82 12.88
C GLY A 44 2.63 -16.26 13.14
N GLU A 45 1.37 -16.55 12.88
CA GLU A 45 0.81 -17.90 12.97
C GLU A 45 1.13 -18.69 11.69
N ASP A 46 1.51 -19.95 11.83
CA ASP A 46 1.70 -20.85 10.69
C ASP A 46 0.38 -21.54 10.36
N ILE A 47 -0.23 -21.17 9.23
CA ILE A 47 -1.53 -21.66 8.80
C ILE A 47 -1.30 -22.66 7.67
N SER A 48 -1.75 -23.90 7.84
CA SER A 48 -1.66 -24.91 6.78
C SER A 48 -2.54 -24.55 5.57
N THR A 49 -2.16 -25.03 4.39
CA THR A 49 -2.93 -24.84 3.14
C THR A 49 -4.40 -25.27 3.28
N ASP A 50 -4.67 -26.36 3.98
CA ASP A 50 -6.03 -26.84 4.21
C ASP A 50 -6.85 -25.89 5.08
N LYS A 51 -6.25 -25.35 6.16
CA LYS A 51 -6.91 -24.34 6.99
C LYS A 51 -7.15 -23.06 6.20
N PHE A 52 -6.16 -22.64 5.40
CA PHE A 52 -6.29 -21.48 4.53
C PHE A 52 -7.45 -21.65 3.54
N ARG A 53 -7.56 -22.81 2.87
CA ARG A 53 -8.70 -23.12 2.00
C ARG A 53 -10.02 -23.11 2.77
N GLY A 54 -10.03 -23.63 3.98
CA GLY A 54 -11.17 -23.56 4.88
C GLY A 54 -11.59 -22.13 5.23
N TYR A 55 -10.63 -21.21 5.41
CA TYR A 55 -10.93 -19.79 5.62
C TYR A 55 -11.45 -19.11 4.35
N LEU A 56 -10.90 -19.42 3.18
CA LEU A 56 -11.42 -18.89 1.91
C LEU A 56 -12.88 -19.27 1.70
N CYS A 57 -13.28 -20.50 2.03
CA CYS A 57 -14.68 -20.94 1.93
C CYS A 57 -15.62 -20.26 2.93
N GLN A 58 -15.11 -19.63 4.00
CA GLN A 58 -15.92 -18.86 4.96
C GLN A 58 -16.17 -17.43 4.48
N LEU A 59 -15.35 -16.91 3.57
CA LEU A 59 -15.54 -15.57 3.04
C LEU A 59 -16.73 -15.55 2.06
N PRO A 60 -17.47 -14.45 2.00
CA PRO A 60 -18.52 -14.27 0.99
C PRO A 60 -17.96 -14.46 -0.41
N GLN A 61 -18.73 -15.15 -1.24
CA GLN A 61 -18.48 -15.18 -2.68
C GLN A 61 -18.57 -13.75 -3.22
N GLU A 62 -17.71 -13.47 -4.19
CA GLU A 62 -17.79 -12.22 -4.93
C GLU A 62 -19.12 -12.13 -5.67
N ARG A 63 -19.61 -10.92 -5.93
CA ARG A 63 -20.83 -10.77 -6.74
C ARG A 63 -20.59 -11.44 -8.09
N ASP A 64 -21.37 -12.48 -8.39
CA ASP A 64 -21.26 -13.22 -9.66
C ASP A 64 -21.56 -12.33 -10.87
N SER A 65 -22.47 -11.36 -10.70
CA SER A 65 -22.73 -10.36 -11.72
C SER A 65 -21.91 -9.10 -11.44
N PRO A 66 -21.04 -8.69 -12.38
CA PRO A 66 -20.47 -7.36 -12.40
C PRO A 66 -21.58 -6.31 -12.28
N VAL A 67 -21.24 -5.17 -11.66
CA VAL A 67 -22.11 -4.00 -11.69
C VAL A 67 -22.31 -3.58 -13.15
N ASP A 68 -23.55 -3.27 -13.53
CA ASP A 68 -23.86 -2.83 -14.88
C ASP A 68 -23.26 -1.45 -15.15
N ILE A 69 -22.15 -1.45 -15.91
CA ILE A 69 -21.44 -0.24 -16.36
C ILE A 69 -21.86 0.20 -17.77
N SER A 70 -22.87 -0.44 -18.36
CA SER A 70 -23.31 -0.15 -19.74
C SER A 70 -24.54 0.75 -19.76
N THR A 71 -25.47 0.54 -18.81
CA THR A 71 -26.69 1.33 -18.73
C THR A 71 -26.41 2.72 -18.18
N GLN A 72 -26.66 3.74 -19.01
CA GLN A 72 -26.53 5.15 -18.62
C GLN A 72 -27.87 5.77 -18.22
N LEU A 73 -27.81 6.75 -17.33
CA LEU A 73 -28.93 7.64 -17.05
C LEU A 73 -29.25 8.49 -18.28
N ASN A 74 -30.54 8.76 -18.50
CA ASN A 74 -30.94 9.75 -19.49
C ASN A 74 -30.67 11.18 -19.00
N PHE A 75 -30.89 12.17 -19.87
CA PHE A 75 -30.60 13.57 -19.57
C PHE A 75 -31.35 14.07 -18.32
N ASP A 76 -32.66 13.86 -18.24
CA ASP A 76 -33.48 14.33 -17.11
C ASP A 76 -33.08 13.67 -15.79
N GLN A 77 -32.71 12.39 -15.83
CA GLN A 77 -32.22 11.66 -14.66
C GLN A 77 -30.86 12.18 -14.18
N LEU A 78 -29.97 12.47 -15.13
CA LEU A 78 -28.64 13.00 -14.81
C LEU A 78 -28.74 14.43 -14.27
N ASP A 79 -29.65 15.24 -14.80
CA ASP A 79 -29.91 16.62 -14.34
C ASP A 79 -30.41 16.62 -12.89
N ALA A 80 -31.46 15.84 -12.59
CA ALA A 80 -31.97 15.70 -11.22
C ALA A 80 -30.92 15.15 -10.24
N GLN A 81 -30.04 14.25 -10.70
CA GLN A 81 -28.93 13.76 -9.89
C GLN A 81 -27.89 14.84 -9.62
N ASN A 82 -27.56 15.67 -10.62
CA ASN A 82 -26.62 16.77 -10.45
C ASN A 82 -27.14 17.79 -9.44
N GLU A 83 -28.43 18.15 -9.49
CA GLU A 83 -29.06 19.02 -8.48
C GLU A 83 -28.93 18.45 -7.05
N LEU A 84 -29.12 17.13 -6.89
CA LEU A 84 -28.94 16.45 -5.61
C LEU A 84 -27.47 16.48 -5.14
N HIS A 85 -26.53 16.27 -6.06
CA HIS A 85 -25.09 16.28 -5.78
C HIS A 85 -24.59 17.68 -5.43
N GLU A 86 -25.17 18.73 -6.04
CA GLU A 86 -24.99 20.12 -5.64
C GLU A 86 -25.42 20.34 -4.18
N LEU A 87 -26.60 19.83 -3.81
CA LEU A 87 -27.07 19.93 -2.43
C LEU A 87 -26.14 19.23 -1.43
N TYR A 88 -25.52 18.11 -1.81
CA TYR A 88 -24.51 17.46 -0.96
C TYR A 88 -23.26 18.32 -0.76
N ARG A 89 -22.77 18.98 -1.82
CA ARG A 89 -21.64 19.92 -1.74
C ARG A 89 -21.95 21.09 -0.80
N VAL A 90 -23.13 21.70 -0.92
CA VAL A 90 -23.60 22.78 -0.03
C VAL A 90 -23.68 22.33 1.42
N LYS A 91 -24.29 21.16 1.68
CA LYS A 91 -24.41 20.63 3.04
C LYS A 91 -23.05 20.34 3.67
N TYR A 92 -22.12 19.76 2.91
CA TYR A 92 -20.78 19.48 3.40
C TYR A 92 -20.01 20.78 3.71
N TYR A 93 -20.07 21.78 2.82
CA TYR A 93 -19.42 23.07 3.07
C TYR A 93 -19.96 23.75 4.32
N LYS A 94 -21.29 23.80 4.50
CA LYS A 94 -21.90 24.36 5.72
C LYS A 94 -21.46 23.60 6.99
N LEU A 95 -21.28 22.28 6.90
CA LEU A 95 -20.74 21.46 7.98
C LEU A 95 -19.28 21.80 8.29
N GLU A 96 -18.46 22.00 7.26
CA GLU A 96 -17.05 22.37 7.38
C GLU A 96 -16.89 23.78 7.97
N GLU A 97 -17.70 24.74 7.52
CA GLU A 97 -17.76 26.09 8.08
C GLU A 97 -18.16 26.08 9.57
N VAL A 98 -19.22 25.34 9.91
CA VAL A 98 -19.63 25.13 11.31
C VAL A 98 -18.53 24.46 12.13
N LEU A 99 -17.84 23.45 11.58
CA LEU A 99 -16.72 22.77 12.25
C LEU A 99 -15.56 23.73 12.50
N MET A 100 -15.22 24.56 11.52
CA MET A 100 -14.18 25.60 11.63
C MET A 100 -14.53 26.67 12.67
N CYS A 101 -15.82 26.99 12.86
CA CYS A 101 -16.31 27.87 13.93
C CYS A 101 -16.31 27.23 15.32
N PHE A 102 -16.37 25.90 15.42
CA PHE A 102 -16.19 25.21 16.71
C PHE A 102 -14.72 25.17 17.14
N GLU A 103 -13.78 25.10 16.19
CA GLU A 103 -12.34 25.08 16.46
C GLU A 103 -11.77 26.46 16.80
N ASN A 104 -12.21 27.49 16.09
CA ASN A 104 -11.90 28.89 16.41
C ASN A 104 -13.15 29.44 17.09
N ASP A 105 -13.14 29.60 18.42
CA ASP A 105 -14.13 30.20 19.37
C ASP A 105 -15.10 31.30 18.87
N GLY A 106 -15.66 31.13 17.68
CA GLY A 106 -15.88 32.18 16.72
C GLY A 106 -17.33 32.23 16.30
N THR A 107 -17.80 33.45 16.16
CA THR A 107 -19.16 33.75 15.72
C THR A 107 -19.27 33.41 14.24
N LEU A 108 -20.26 32.59 13.85
CA LEU A 108 -20.59 32.31 12.46
C LEU A 108 -21.21 33.58 11.87
N ASP A 109 -20.40 34.46 11.28
CA ASP A 109 -20.93 35.55 10.45
C ASP A 109 -21.65 34.90 9.26
N SER A 110 -22.96 35.11 9.18
CA SER A 110 -23.81 34.47 8.19
C SER A 110 -23.36 34.83 6.78
N VAL A 111 -22.77 33.88 6.06
CA VAL A 111 -22.59 33.98 4.61
C VAL A 111 -23.96 33.99 3.95
N ASP A 112 -24.17 34.89 2.98
CA ASP A 112 -25.39 34.91 2.17
C ASP A 112 -25.49 33.60 1.38
N ASP A 113 -26.58 32.85 1.63
CA ASP A 113 -26.85 31.57 1.00
C ASP A 113 -26.81 31.66 -0.54
N GLU A 114 -27.22 32.79 -1.14
CA GLU A 114 -27.28 32.94 -2.61
C GLU A 114 -25.87 33.08 -3.23
N VAL A 115 -24.97 33.80 -2.57
CA VAL A 115 -23.55 33.87 -2.96
C VAL A 115 -22.88 32.52 -2.77
N LEU A 116 -23.19 31.82 -1.68
CA LEU A 116 -22.70 30.48 -1.41
C LEU A 116 -23.11 29.49 -2.52
N TRP A 117 -24.36 29.58 -2.99
CA TRP A 117 -24.87 28.77 -4.09
C TRP A 117 -24.09 28.95 -5.40
N GLU A 118 -23.84 30.20 -5.82
CA GLU A 118 -23.11 30.49 -7.07
C GLU A 118 -21.63 30.08 -6.99
N VAL A 119 -21.00 30.30 -5.84
CA VAL A 119 -19.63 29.84 -5.55
C VAL A 119 -19.56 28.32 -5.71
N LEU A 120 -20.43 27.58 -5.03
CA LEU A 120 -20.35 26.12 -4.98
C LEU A 120 -20.63 25.43 -6.32
N LYS A 121 -21.42 26.04 -7.21
CA LYS A 121 -21.57 25.56 -8.61
C LYS A 121 -20.24 25.48 -9.36
N CYS A 122 -19.29 26.36 -9.05
CA CYS A 122 -17.98 26.41 -9.71
C CYS A 122 -16.92 25.52 -9.06
N PHE A 123 -17.13 25.04 -7.82
CA PHE A 123 -16.11 24.40 -7.01
C PHE A 123 -16.27 22.89 -6.90
N ASP A 124 -16.13 22.17 -8.02
CA ASP A 124 -15.65 20.77 -7.94
C ASP A 124 -14.18 20.71 -7.49
N TYR A 125 -13.46 21.84 -7.51
CA TYR A 125 -12.02 21.89 -7.26
C TYR A 125 -11.61 22.08 -5.79
N THR A 126 -12.53 22.47 -4.88
CA THR A 126 -12.19 22.73 -3.47
C THR A 126 -12.12 21.48 -2.62
N PHE A 127 -13.09 20.57 -2.77
CA PHE A 127 -13.19 19.38 -1.93
C PHE A 127 -12.10 18.36 -2.28
N VAL A 128 -11.60 17.64 -1.28
CA VAL A 128 -10.73 16.47 -1.52
C VAL A 128 -11.46 15.31 -2.21
N TRP A 129 -12.78 15.40 -2.34
CA TRP A 129 -13.65 14.45 -3.01
C TRP A 129 -14.48 15.13 -4.10
N TYR A 130 -15.00 14.36 -5.06
CA TYR A 130 -15.91 14.84 -6.10
C TYR A 130 -16.78 13.69 -6.62
N PHE A 131 -17.84 14.02 -7.35
CA PHE A 131 -18.64 13.03 -8.07
C PHE A 131 -18.01 12.75 -9.44
N HIS A 132 -17.54 11.53 -9.67
CA HIS A 132 -16.80 11.20 -10.89
C HIS A 132 -17.70 11.32 -12.13
N PRO A 133 -17.38 12.15 -13.14
CA PRO A 133 -18.27 12.42 -14.28
C PRO A 133 -18.75 11.16 -15.00
N GLU A 134 -17.87 10.18 -15.22
CA GLU A 134 -18.26 8.93 -15.87
C GLU A 134 -19.10 8.01 -14.96
N TYR A 135 -18.92 8.07 -13.64
CA TYR A 135 -19.71 7.23 -12.72
C TYR A 135 -21.10 7.83 -12.51
N CYS A 136 -21.22 9.15 -12.57
CA CYS A 136 -22.50 9.85 -12.55
C CYS A 136 -23.41 9.42 -13.69
N LYS A 137 -22.86 9.06 -14.85
CA LYS A 137 -23.65 8.55 -15.98
C LYS A 137 -24.20 7.16 -15.73
N LEU A 138 -23.60 6.34 -14.86
CA LEU A 138 -23.98 4.94 -14.69
C LEU A 138 -25.24 4.80 -13.81
N ALA A 139 -26.28 4.19 -14.38
CA ALA A 139 -27.57 4.06 -13.72
C ALA A 139 -27.54 3.07 -12.53
N ALA A 140 -26.68 2.05 -12.60
CA ALA A 140 -26.60 1.00 -11.58
C ALA A 140 -25.87 1.42 -10.30
N LEU A 141 -25.18 2.56 -10.32
CA LEU A 141 -24.47 3.06 -9.15
C LEU A 141 -25.41 3.81 -8.19
N VAL A 142 -25.05 3.81 -6.91
CA VAL A 142 -25.61 4.74 -5.93
C VAL A 142 -24.65 5.90 -5.70
N ASP A 143 -25.12 7.00 -5.11
CA ASP A 143 -24.33 8.23 -4.92
C ASP A 143 -22.97 7.98 -4.25
N TYR A 144 -22.92 7.11 -3.25
CA TYR A 144 -21.66 6.74 -2.60
C TYR A 144 -20.63 6.15 -3.58
N GLN A 145 -21.07 5.32 -4.52
CA GLN A 145 -20.17 4.70 -5.52
C GLN A 145 -19.73 5.70 -6.59
N ARG A 146 -20.46 6.82 -6.76
CA ARG A 146 -20.10 7.93 -7.66
C ARG A 146 -19.12 8.90 -7.01
N LEU A 147 -19.11 8.94 -5.68
CA LEU A 147 -18.20 9.74 -4.88
C LEU A 147 -16.79 9.14 -4.92
N VAL A 148 -15.83 9.94 -5.37
CA VAL A 148 -14.42 9.56 -5.45
C VAL A 148 -13.55 10.59 -4.74
N ILE A 149 -12.44 10.15 -4.17
CA ILE A 149 -11.44 11.05 -3.61
C ILE A 149 -10.49 11.46 -4.73
N LYS A 150 -10.12 12.74 -4.76
CA LYS A 150 -9.14 13.27 -5.70
C LYS A 150 -7.79 12.64 -5.44
N ASN A 151 -7.26 11.98 -6.46
CA ASN A 151 -5.97 11.33 -6.38
C ASN A 151 -4.83 12.34 -6.65
N TYR A 152 -4.67 13.35 -5.78
CA TYR A 152 -3.52 14.25 -5.83
C TYR A 152 -2.26 13.47 -5.43
N GLY A 153 -1.42 13.09 -6.39
CA GLY A 153 -0.11 12.51 -6.09
C GLY A 153 -0.13 11.06 -5.58
N CYS A 154 -0.99 10.22 -6.15
CA CYS A 154 -0.99 8.76 -5.93
C CYS A 154 -1.46 8.32 -4.52
N MET A 155 -2.32 9.10 -3.84
CA MET A 155 -2.91 8.74 -2.54
C MET A 155 -3.58 7.37 -2.56
N TYR A 156 -4.21 7.00 -3.68
CA TYR A 156 -4.68 5.64 -3.92
C TYR A 156 -3.73 4.97 -4.90
N ALA A 157 -2.75 4.25 -4.36
CA ALA A 157 -1.75 3.56 -5.14
C ALA A 157 -2.38 2.68 -6.23
N ASN A 158 -3.49 2.01 -5.93
CA ASN A 158 -4.23 1.19 -6.89
C ASN A 158 -5.66 1.72 -7.12
N TRP A 159 -5.75 3.01 -7.46
CA TRP A 159 -7.02 3.72 -7.68
C TRP A 159 -7.95 2.98 -8.66
N ASP A 160 -7.40 2.51 -9.78
CA ASP A 160 -8.15 1.76 -10.80
C ASP A 160 -8.74 0.46 -10.21
N ARG A 161 -7.96 -0.29 -9.43
CA ARG A 161 -8.41 -1.58 -8.87
C ARG A 161 -9.37 -1.41 -7.70
N TYR A 162 -9.18 -0.40 -6.86
CA TYR A 162 -10.07 -0.10 -5.73
C TYR A 162 -11.47 0.26 -6.22
N HIS A 163 -11.57 1.11 -7.25
CA HIS A 163 -12.87 1.54 -7.77
C HIS A 163 -13.51 0.56 -8.77
N MET A 164 -12.75 -0.36 -9.38
CA MET A 164 -13.29 -1.37 -10.32
C MET A 164 -14.41 -2.24 -9.70
N TYR A 165 -14.43 -2.38 -8.38
CA TYR A 165 -15.40 -3.23 -7.68
C TYR A 165 -16.73 -2.53 -7.37
N PHE A 166 -16.77 -1.19 -7.36
CA PHE A 166 -17.90 -0.40 -6.89
C PHE A 166 -18.50 -0.96 -5.61
N ASN A 167 -17.70 -1.10 -4.56
CA ASN A 167 -18.19 -1.59 -3.27
C ASN A 167 -19.25 -0.65 -2.72
N THR A 168 -20.20 -1.20 -1.97
CA THR A 168 -21.18 -0.38 -1.26
C THR A 168 -20.52 0.24 -0.01
N TYR A 169 -21.08 1.34 0.47
CA TYR A 169 -20.62 2.01 1.70
C TYR A 169 -20.48 1.05 2.89
N ASP A 170 -21.41 0.12 2.99
CA ASP A 170 -21.44 -0.92 4.00
C ASP A 170 -20.25 -1.88 3.94
N VAL A 171 -19.80 -2.23 2.72
CA VAL A 171 -18.62 -3.07 2.50
C VAL A 171 -17.38 -2.27 2.84
N GLU A 172 -17.27 -1.02 2.37
CA GLU A 172 -16.13 -0.15 2.64
C GLU A 172 -15.96 0.14 4.14
N LYS A 173 -17.05 0.33 4.88
CA LYS A 173 -17.02 0.46 6.34
C LYS A 173 -16.49 -0.79 7.04
N GLN A 174 -16.78 -1.98 6.52
CA GLN A 174 -16.16 -3.20 7.03
C GLN A 174 -14.70 -3.32 6.59
N TYR A 175 -14.37 -2.90 5.38
CA TYR A 175 -13.00 -2.92 4.87
C TYR A 175 -12.08 -2.04 5.70
N ALA A 176 -12.50 -0.83 6.05
CA ALA A 176 -11.75 0.05 6.94
C ALA A 176 -11.48 -0.60 8.31
N LYS A 177 -12.49 -1.27 8.90
CA LYS A 177 -12.30 -1.98 10.18
C LYS A 177 -11.38 -3.20 10.03
N TYR A 178 -11.54 -3.95 8.95
CA TYR A 178 -10.66 -5.07 8.60
C TYR A 178 -9.22 -4.59 8.46
N TYR A 179 -8.99 -3.50 7.75
CA TYR A 179 -7.66 -2.93 7.53
C TYR A 179 -6.99 -2.50 8.84
N VAL A 180 -7.74 -1.83 9.72
CA VAL A 180 -7.25 -1.45 11.06
C VAL A 180 -6.91 -2.66 11.92
N GLU A 181 -7.70 -3.74 11.86
CA GLU A 181 -7.40 -4.98 12.59
C GLU A 181 -6.24 -5.75 11.95
N LEU A 182 -6.14 -5.73 10.62
CA LEU A 182 -5.06 -6.34 9.86
C LEU A 182 -3.72 -5.70 10.22
N SER A 183 -3.62 -4.37 10.16
CA SER A 183 -2.37 -3.65 10.45
C SER A 183 -1.86 -3.89 11.87
N LYS A 184 -2.76 -4.12 12.83
CA LYS A 184 -2.40 -4.46 14.22
C LYS A 184 -1.93 -5.91 14.40
N LYS A 185 -2.59 -6.85 13.72
CA LYS A 185 -2.45 -8.29 13.97
C LYS A 185 -1.49 -9.00 13.02
N LEU A 186 -1.25 -8.43 11.84
CA LEU A 186 -0.40 -9.01 10.82
C LEU A 186 1.06 -8.99 11.30
N LYS A 187 1.72 -10.13 11.17
CA LYS A 187 3.13 -10.30 11.53
C LYS A 187 3.89 -10.71 10.28
N TRP A 188 4.74 -9.81 9.81
CA TRP A 188 5.52 -10.02 8.60
C TRP A 188 6.67 -10.98 8.89
N GLY A 189 6.47 -12.26 8.56
CA GLY A 189 7.57 -13.20 8.40
C GLY A 189 8.16 -13.15 6.98
N LYS A 190 9.23 -13.91 6.75
CA LYS A 190 9.90 -14.04 5.43
C LYS A 190 9.00 -14.50 4.29
N VAL A 191 7.83 -15.09 4.58
CA VAL A 191 7.00 -15.75 3.60
C VAL A 191 5.75 -14.92 3.35
N SER A 192 5.66 -14.27 2.18
CA SER A 192 4.48 -13.52 1.73
C SER A 192 3.19 -14.32 1.91
N ASN A 193 3.22 -15.62 1.60
CA ASN A 193 2.07 -16.53 1.77
C ASN A 193 1.57 -16.60 3.23
N ARG A 194 2.48 -16.54 4.22
CA ARG A 194 2.08 -16.61 5.63
C ARG A 194 1.32 -15.37 6.07
N GLY A 195 1.82 -14.20 5.71
CA GLY A 195 1.12 -12.94 5.95
C GLY A 195 -0.23 -12.92 5.25
N LEU A 196 -0.29 -13.39 4.01
CA LEU A 196 -1.55 -13.50 3.26
C LEU A 196 -2.56 -14.45 3.93
N TYR A 197 -2.11 -15.60 4.43
CA TYR A 197 -2.99 -16.56 5.09
C TYR A 197 -3.55 -16.00 6.39
N GLN A 198 -2.72 -15.27 7.15
CA GLN A 198 -3.19 -14.52 8.31
C GLN A 198 -4.19 -13.44 7.91
N ALA A 199 -3.96 -12.72 6.81
CA ALA A 199 -4.86 -11.69 6.32
C ALA A 199 -6.25 -12.27 5.96
N VAL A 200 -6.29 -13.42 5.29
CA VAL A 200 -7.54 -14.14 4.99
C VAL A 200 -8.20 -14.67 6.26
N LYS A 201 -7.44 -15.22 7.21
CA LYS A 201 -7.97 -15.63 8.52
C LYS A 201 -8.59 -14.46 9.27
N ILE A 202 -7.96 -13.29 9.28
CA ILE A 202 -8.50 -12.09 9.94
C ILE A 202 -9.78 -11.64 9.22
N ALA A 203 -9.82 -11.73 7.89
CA ALA A 203 -10.98 -11.35 7.09
C ALA A 203 -12.24 -12.17 7.42
N THR A 204 -12.13 -13.42 7.89
CA THR A 204 -13.30 -14.22 8.28
C THR A 204 -14.07 -13.63 9.46
N GLY A 205 -13.45 -12.73 10.25
CA GLY A 205 -14.13 -11.95 11.27
C GLY A 205 -15.02 -10.82 10.74
N PHE A 206 -15.01 -10.56 9.43
CA PHE A 206 -15.71 -9.45 8.77
C PHE A 206 -16.65 -9.97 7.68
N PRO A 207 -17.95 -10.16 7.97
CA PRO A 207 -18.87 -10.89 7.11
C PRO A 207 -19.13 -10.32 5.69
N LYS A 208 -18.66 -9.12 5.37
CA LYS A 208 -18.77 -8.51 4.02
C LYS A 208 -17.45 -8.51 3.24
N ILE A 209 -16.36 -9.01 3.82
CA ILE A 209 -15.03 -8.99 3.18
C ILE A 209 -14.83 -10.24 2.34
N THR A 210 -14.79 -10.04 1.03
CA THR A 210 -14.51 -11.11 0.05
C THR A 210 -13.03 -11.46 0.03
N ALA A 211 -12.68 -12.58 -0.60
CA ALA A 211 -11.29 -12.98 -0.79
C ALA A 211 -10.47 -11.88 -1.50
N LYS A 212 -11.00 -11.27 -2.57
CA LYS A 212 -10.36 -10.13 -3.26
C LYS A 212 -10.04 -8.96 -2.33
N LEU A 213 -10.96 -8.60 -1.44
CA LEU A 213 -10.72 -7.53 -0.46
C LEU A 213 -9.66 -7.94 0.57
N ALA A 214 -9.65 -9.20 1.01
CA ALA A 214 -8.59 -9.71 1.87
C ALA A 214 -7.20 -9.63 1.20
N TYR A 215 -7.10 -10.07 -0.06
CA TYR A 215 -5.87 -9.92 -0.86
C TYR A 215 -5.47 -8.45 -1.03
N LEU A 216 -6.42 -7.57 -1.33
CA LEU A 216 -6.15 -6.13 -1.48
C LEU A 216 -5.63 -5.53 -0.18
N GLY A 217 -6.25 -5.84 0.97
CA GLY A 217 -5.81 -5.37 2.27
C GLY A 217 -4.41 -5.88 2.63
N PHE A 218 -4.10 -7.13 2.31
CA PHE A 218 -2.75 -7.68 2.46
C PHE A 218 -1.71 -6.90 1.62
N HIS A 219 -1.96 -6.70 0.33
CA HIS A 219 -1.03 -5.96 -0.54
C HIS A 219 -0.88 -4.49 -0.12
N MET A 220 -1.96 -3.84 0.29
CA MET A 220 -1.91 -2.46 0.81
C MET A 220 -1.10 -2.38 2.10
N SER A 221 -1.30 -3.31 3.03
CA SER A 221 -0.54 -3.34 4.28
C SER A 221 0.96 -3.63 4.02
N PHE A 222 1.29 -4.49 3.05
CA PHE A 222 2.67 -4.73 2.65
C PHE A 222 3.31 -3.46 2.08
N ARG A 223 2.58 -2.75 1.21
CA ARG A 223 3.03 -1.51 0.60
C ARG A 223 3.25 -0.42 1.65
N ASP A 224 2.36 -0.26 2.61
CA ASP A 224 2.49 0.73 3.69
C ASP A 224 3.71 0.44 4.56
N ALA A 225 3.94 -0.84 4.91
CA ALA A 225 5.14 -1.26 5.62
C ALA A 225 6.42 -0.97 4.81
N MET A 226 6.41 -1.24 3.49
CA MET A 226 7.53 -0.91 2.60
C MET A 226 7.78 0.59 2.49
N LYS A 227 6.71 1.40 2.46
CA LYS A 227 6.79 2.85 2.44
C LYS A 227 7.39 3.40 3.73
N GLU A 228 7.00 2.87 4.88
CA GLU A 228 7.58 3.25 6.18
C GLU A 228 9.08 2.93 6.23
N VAL A 229 9.49 1.71 5.83
CA VAL A 229 10.92 1.33 5.78
C VAL A 229 11.71 2.22 4.81
N TYR A 230 11.09 2.61 3.68
CA TYR A 230 11.68 3.54 2.72
C TYR A 230 11.88 4.94 3.30
N GLU A 231 10.83 5.52 3.89
CA GLU A 231 10.83 6.86 4.50
C GLU A 231 11.79 6.97 5.68
N LEU A 232 11.95 5.89 6.46
CA LEU A 232 12.95 5.81 7.54
C LEU A 232 14.39 5.68 7.04
N ASN A 233 14.61 5.49 5.74
CA ASN A 233 15.91 5.25 5.14
C ASN A 233 16.74 4.15 5.83
N ARG A 234 16.07 3.10 6.31
CA ARG A 234 16.71 2.07 7.17
C ARG A 234 17.72 1.19 6.41
N PHE A 235 17.50 0.99 5.11
CA PHE A 235 18.36 0.18 4.23
C PHE A 235 18.85 1.00 3.02
N PRO A 236 19.84 1.90 3.19
CA PRO A 236 20.27 2.81 2.14
C PRO A 236 20.69 2.16 0.82
N VAL A 237 21.26 0.94 0.84
CA VAL A 237 21.65 0.26 -0.42
C VAL A 237 20.42 -0.22 -1.20
N ARG A 238 19.34 -0.56 -0.49
CA ARG A 238 18.07 -1.03 -1.09
C ARG A 238 17.12 0.10 -1.43
N GLN A 239 17.39 1.34 -1.02
CA GLN A 239 16.52 2.51 -1.23
C GLN A 239 16.09 2.72 -2.68
N GLN A 240 17.02 2.64 -3.63
CA GLN A 240 16.68 2.83 -5.05
C GLN A 240 15.71 1.75 -5.54
N LYS A 241 15.90 0.50 -5.11
CA LYS A 241 15.00 -0.62 -5.44
C LYS A 241 13.63 -0.43 -4.77
N MET A 242 13.59 -0.03 -3.51
CA MET A 242 12.35 0.26 -2.80
C MET A 242 11.58 1.44 -3.44
N LYS A 243 12.29 2.51 -3.79
CA LYS A 243 11.73 3.65 -4.53
C LYS A 243 11.10 3.21 -5.85
N TYR A 244 11.84 2.47 -6.67
CA TYR A 244 11.37 1.93 -7.95
C TYR A 244 10.09 1.10 -7.79
N VAL A 245 10.01 0.24 -6.78
CA VAL A 245 8.81 -0.58 -6.49
C VAL A 245 7.63 0.29 -6.03
N LEU A 246 7.87 1.25 -5.14
CA LEU A 246 6.84 2.17 -4.66
C LEU A 246 6.30 3.08 -5.79
N GLU A 247 7.14 3.42 -6.77
CA GLU A 247 6.81 4.21 -7.96
C GLU A 247 6.05 3.40 -9.03
N ILE A 248 6.54 2.21 -9.39
CA ILE A 248 5.90 1.35 -10.41
C ILE A 248 4.60 0.74 -9.91
N ASN A 249 4.40 0.72 -8.59
CA ASN A 249 3.18 0.25 -7.96
C ASN A 249 2.88 -1.23 -8.24
N ASP A 250 3.91 -2.00 -8.60
CA ASP A 250 3.86 -3.45 -8.77
C ASP A 250 4.71 -4.13 -7.69
N CYS A 251 4.10 -4.37 -6.54
CA CYS A 251 4.75 -5.09 -5.44
C CYS A 251 4.94 -6.60 -5.76
N SER A 252 4.33 -7.13 -6.83
CA SER A 252 4.42 -8.56 -7.16
C SER A 252 5.86 -9.00 -7.45
N GLN A 253 6.70 -8.09 -7.96
CA GLN A 253 8.11 -8.40 -8.22
C GLN A 253 8.91 -8.77 -6.95
N TRP A 254 8.52 -8.29 -5.77
CA TRP A 254 9.18 -8.69 -4.51
C TRP A 254 8.51 -9.88 -3.83
N GLU A 255 7.25 -10.21 -4.16
CA GLU A 255 6.63 -11.44 -3.65
C GLU A 255 7.30 -12.70 -4.24
N ALA A 256 7.90 -12.59 -5.43
CA ALA A 256 8.50 -13.71 -6.14
C ALA A 256 10.01 -13.90 -5.90
N GLU A 257 10.72 -12.93 -5.32
CA GLU A 257 12.19 -12.90 -5.46
C GLU A 257 13.01 -13.62 -4.39
N VAL A 258 12.39 -14.25 -3.38
CA VAL A 258 13.15 -15.25 -2.62
C VAL A 258 12.28 -16.40 -2.17
N ALA A 259 12.45 -17.54 -2.85
CA ALA A 259 11.93 -18.80 -2.37
C ALA A 259 12.58 -19.11 -1.01
N GLU A 260 11.79 -19.61 -0.05
CA GLU A 260 12.22 -19.81 1.34
C GLU A 260 13.48 -20.68 1.44
N ASP A 261 13.62 -21.65 0.54
CA ASP A 261 14.78 -22.53 0.37
C ASP A 261 16.02 -21.78 -0.13
N GLU A 262 15.89 -20.82 -1.04
CA GLU A 262 17.00 -19.96 -1.46
C GLU A 262 17.44 -18.99 -0.36
N VAL A 263 16.51 -18.40 0.41
CA VAL A 263 16.87 -17.54 1.56
C VAL A 263 17.69 -18.34 2.58
N LEU A 264 17.21 -19.54 2.92
CA LEU A 264 17.89 -20.41 3.88
C LEU A 264 19.25 -20.87 3.33
N GLY A 265 19.35 -21.14 2.02
CA GLY A 265 20.60 -21.43 1.33
C GLY A 265 21.61 -20.28 1.43
N LEU A 266 21.19 -19.06 1.12
CA LEU A 266 22.02 -17.85 1.20
C LEU A 266 22.48 -17.57 2.63
N ILE A 267 21.60 -17.76 3.63
CA ILE A 267 21.95 -17.62 5.04
C ILE A 267 22.95 -18.70 5.47
N ALA A 268 22.72 -19.96 5.09
CA ALA A 268 23.63 -21.05 5.41
C ALA A 268 25.01 -20.83 4.77
N GLU A 269 25.06 -20.28 3.55
CA GLU A 269 26.29 -19.96 2.85
C GLU A 269 27.02 -18.77 3.51
N ALA A 270 26.30 -17.72 3.91
CA ALA A 270 26.84 -16.59 4.65
C ALA A 270 27.42 -17.03 6.01
N VAL A 271 26.70 -17.88 6.75
CA VAL A 271 27.18 -18.47 8.02
C VAL A 271 28.43 -19.31 7.79
N LYS A 272 28.48 -20.14 6.74
CA LYS A 272 29.69 -20.90 6.37
C LYS A 272 30.87 -19.98 6.04
N LYS A 273 30.65 -18.86 5.33
CA LYS A 273 31.70 -17.88 5.01
C LYS A 273 32.20 -17.17 6.28
N LEU A 274 31.31 -16.80 7.20
CA LEU A 274 31.66 -16.23 8.51
C LEU A 274 32.45 -17.21 9.38
N ALA A 275 32.07 -18.50 9.38
CA ALA A 275 32.81 -19.54 10.10
C ALA A 275 34.22 -19.79 9.52
N ARG A 276 34.45 -19.50 8.23
CA ARG A 276 35.80 -19.54 7.62
C ARG A 276 36.62 -18.29 7.90
N LYS A 277 35.99 -17.10 7.93
CA LYS A 277 36.66 -15.81 8.20
C LYS A 277 37.03 -15.65 9.68
N SER A 278 36.17 -16.08 10.59
CA SER A 278 36.52 -16.18 12.01
C SER A 278 37.35 -17.44 12.20
N GLY A 279 38.68 -17.31 12.22
CA GLY A 279 39.64 -18.42 12.35
C GLY A 279 39.57 -19.19 13.67
N ARG A 280 38.38 -19.59 14.13
CA ARG A 280 38.21 -20.54 15.22
C ARG A 280 38.47 -21.94 14.67
N PRO A 281 39.48 -22.66 15.20
CA PRO A 281 39.69 -24.05 14.85
C PRO A 281 38.43 -24.82 15.20
N SER A 282 37.98 -25.64 14.26
CA SER A 282 36.98 -26.68 14.49
C SER A 282 37.33 -27.43 15.77
N CYS A 283 36.50 -27.29 16.81
CA CYS A 283 36.54 -28.17 17.96
C CYS A 283 36.10 -29.56 17.48
N ALA A 284 37.05 -30.35 16.99
CA ALA A 284 36.87 -31.77 16.79
C ALA A 284 36.58 -32.39 18.15
N VAL A 285 35.30 -32.62 18.43
CA VAL A 285 34.86 -33.48 19.52
C VAL A 285 35.34 -34.87 19.17
N GLN A 286 36.42 -35.32 19.82
CA GLN A 286 36.83 -36.71 19.71
C GLN A 286 35.78 -37.59 20.39
N PRO A 287 35.24 -38.60 19.69
CA PRO A 287 34.36 -39.58 20.31
C PRO A 287 35.15 -40.39 21.33
N LYS A 288 34.57 -40.60 22.51
CA LYS A 288 34.99 -41.65 23.44
C LYS A 288 34.56 -43.01 22.90
#